data_AF-A0A7Y3LPT2-F1
#
_entry.id   AF-A0A7Y3LPT2-F1
#
_cell.length_a   1.000
_cell.length_b   1.000
_cell.length_c   1.000
_cell.angle_alpha   90.00
_cell.angle_beta   90.00
_cell.angle_gamma   90.00
#
_symmetry.space_group_name_H-M   'P 1'
#
loop_
_entity.id
_entity.type
_entity.pdbx_description
1 polymer ?
#
loop_
_entity_poly.entity_id
_entity_poly.type
_entity_poly.pdbx_seq_one_letter_code
_entity_poly.pdbx_strand_id
1 'polypeptide(L)'
;MSLEPHLVAKNLYYAECPRWHDSKLWFSDFFDHGVWTVDGEGTLERIYEVIGQPSGLGWMPDGTLVVVSMLDRRLLKLEGDELVEFVDIESMAEYNLND
;
A
#
# COMPACT_ATOMS: atom_id res chain seq x y z
N MET A 1 14.92 -6.71 -28.51
CA MET A 1 15.34 -5.81 -27.42
C MET A 1 15.31 -6.65 -26.15
N SER A 2 16.44 -6.79 -25.44
CA SER A 2 16.36 -7.34 -24.07
C SER A 2 15.84 -6.25 -23.15
N LEU A 3 15.02 -6.64 -22.18
CA LEU A 3 14.63 -5.78 -21.08
C LEU A 3 15.60 -6.08 -19.96
N GLU A 4 16.51 -5.15 -19.69
CA GLU A 4 17.39 -5.24 -18.53
C GLU A 4 16.71 -4.52 -17.35
N PRO A 5 16.58 -5.16 -16.19
CA PRO A 5 16.01 -4.51 -15.02
C PRO A 5 16.95 -3.39 -14.52
N HIS A 6 16.38 -2.25 -14.16
CA HIS A 6 17.07 -1.15 -13.49
C HIS A 6 16.65 -1.09 -12.02
N LEU A 7 17.63 -0.98 -11.12
CA LEU A 7 17.35 -0.86 -9.68
C LEU A 7 16.89 0.57 -9.35
N VAL A 8 15.62 0.71 -8.95
CA VAL A 8 15.02 2.01 -8.60
C VAL A 8 14.91 2.25 -7.07
N ALA A 9 14.88 1.19 -6.27
CA ALA A 9 14.76 1.28 -4.82
C ALA A 9 15.47 0.10 -4.13
N LYS A 10 15.97 0.33 -2.91
CA LYS A 10 16.61 -0.68 -2.06
C LYS A 10 16.40 -0.31 -0.59
N ASN A 11 16.79 -1.22 0.32
CA ASN A 11 16.64 -1.06 1.78
C ASN A 11 15.17 -0.94 2.22
N LEU A 12 14.27 -1.63 1.52
CA LEU A 12 12.87 -1.81 1.92
C LEU A 12 12.81 -3.01 2.89
N TYR A 13 11.86 -3.00 3.82
CA TYR A 13 11.72 -4.12 4.77
C TYR A 13 10.98 -5.28 4.13
N TYR A 14 9.76 -5.05 3.66
CA TYR A 14 8.96 -6.04 2.92
C TYR A 14 7.96 -5.35 2.00
N ALA A 15 8.42 -4.97 0.81
CA ALA A 15 7.62 -4.29 -0.21
C ALA A 15 6.73 -5.27 -0.98
N GLU A 16 5.42 -5.01 -1.01
CA GLU A 16 4.41 -5.85 -1.64
C GLU A 16 3.30 -5.05 -2.35
N CYS A 17 2.48 -5.78 -3.08
CA CYS A 17 1.28 -5.27 -3.74
C CYS A 17 1.54 -4.04 -4.64
N PRO A 18 2.54 -4.06 -5.55
CA PRO A 18 2.85 -2.92 -6.39
C PRO A 18 1.66 -2.56 -7.31
N ARG A 19 1.39 -1.25 -7.44
CA ARG A 19 0.41 -0.67 -8.36
C ARG A 19 0.99 0.55 -9.04
N TRP A 20 0.84 0.66 -10.35
CA TRP A 20 1.20 1.88 -11.07
C TRP A 20 0.04 2.87 -11.02
N HIS A 21 0.29 4.09 -10.54
CA HIS A 21 -0.72 5.15 -10.46
C HIS A 21 -0.04 6.53 -10.46
N ASP A 22 -0.58 7.48 -11.24
CA ASP A 22 -0.05 8.84 -11.36
C ASP A 22 1.46 8.95 -11.57
N SER A 23 1.98 8.15 -12.51
CA SER A 23 3.40 8.11 -12.89
C SER A 23 4.36 7.68 -11.77
N LYS A 24 3.84 7.08 -10.71
CA LYS A 24 4.63 6.48 -9.62
C LYS A 24 4.24 5.01 -9.43
N LEU A 25 5.18 4.23 -8.91
CA LEU A 25 4.89 2.88 -8.41
C LEU A 25 4.53 2.99 -6.92
N TRP A 26 3.28 2.67 -6.60
CA TRP A 26 2.76 2.58 -5.23
C TRP A 26 2.92 1.16 -4.70
N PHE A 27 3.23 1.01 -3.43
CA PHE A 27 3.35 -0.30 -2.79
C PHE A 27 3.18 -0.18 -1.27
N SER A 28 2.90 -1.30 -0.62
CA SER A 28 2.92 -1.41 0.83
C SER A 28 4.27 -1.93 1.28
N ASP A 29 4.84 -1.37 2.33
CA ASP A 29 5.95 -1.99 3.07
C ASP A 29 5.44 -2.37 4.47
N PHE A 30 5.10 -3.64 4.65
CA PHE A 30 4.29 -4.04 5.80
C PHE A 30 5.07 -4.01 7.12
N PHE A 31 6.38 -4.27 7.08
CA PHE A 31 7.25 -4.16 8.26
C PHE A 31 7.70 -2.72 8.54
N ASP A 32 7.62 -1.82 7.54
CA ASP A 32 7.77 -0.37 7.76
C ASP A 32 6.46 0.32 8.16
N HIS A 33 5.34 -0.41 8.16
CA HIS A 33 4.00 0.13 8.45
C HIS A 33 3.60 1.28 7.51
N GLY A 34 4.00 1.22 6.23
CA GLY A 34 3.86 2.35 5.31
C GLY A 34 3.29 2.00 3.95
N VAL A 35 2.47 2.91 3.39
CA VAL A 35 2.19 2.97 1.96
C VAL A 35 3.20 3.94 1.34
N TRP A 36 3.95 3.44 0.37
CA TRP A 36 5.07 4.11 -0.26
C TRP A 36 4.84 4.33 -1.74
N THR A 37 5.54 5.32 -2.28
CA THR A 37 5.72 5.49 -3.72
C THR A 37 7.19 5.53 -4.08
N VAL A 38 7.52 5.09 -5.30
CA VAL A 38 8.79 5.38 -5.95
C VAL A 38 8.53 5.94 -7.36
N ASP A 39 9.22 7.03 -7.71
CA ASP A 39 9.15 7.61 -9.05
C ASP A 39 10.19 6.97 -10.01
N GLY A 40 10.20 7.43 -11.27
CA GLY A 40 11.13 6.94 -12.29
C GLY A 40 12.62 7.24 -12.03
N GLU A 41 12.91 8.21 -11.14
CA GLU A 41 14.27 8.58 -10.73
C GLU A 41 14.72 7.84 -9.45
N GLY A 42 13.85 7.02 -8.87
CA GLY A 42 14.12 6.27 -7.65
C GLY A 42 13.84 7.03 -6.35
N THR A 43 13.09 8.13 -6.40
CA THR A 43 12.69 8.90 -5.21
C THR A 43 11.64 8.13 -4.43
N LEU A 44 12.02 7.60 -3.27
CA LEU A 44 11.11 6.96 -2.31
C LEU A 44 10.40 7.98 -1.42
N GLU A 45 9.09 7.83 -1.27
CA GLU A 45 8.26 8.70 -0.43
C GLU A 45 7.22 7.87 0.33
N ARG A 46 7.18 7.99 1.66
CA ARG A 46 6.11 7.41 2.48
C ARG A 46 4.91 8.34 2.43
N ILE A 47 3.84 7.89 1.82
CA ILE A 47 2.63 8.71 1.66
C ILE A 47 1.74 8.59 2.90
N TYR A 48 1.56 7.36 3.41
CA TYR A 48 0.71 7.11 4.57
C TYR A 48 1.35 6.11 5.54
N GLU A 49 1.03 6.26 6.82
CA GLU A 49 1.31 5.28 7.87
C GLU A 49 0.07 4.41 8.11
N VAL A 50 0.28 3.10 8.26
CA VAL A 50 -0.75 2.12 8.61
C VAL A 50 -0.19 1.21 9.70
N ILE A 51 -0.49 1.54 10.95
CA ILE A 51 0.04 0.85 12.14
C ILE A 51 -0.33 -0.65 12.15
N GLY A 52 -1.53 -1.02 11.71
CA GLY A 52 -1.95 -2.42 11.61
C GLY A 52 -1.33 -3.21 10.43
N GLN A 53 -0.21 -2.72 9.89
CA GLN A 53 0.55 -3.25 8.75
C GLN A 53 -0.23 -3.21 7.43
N PRO A 54 0.23 -2.43 6.43
CA PRO A 54 -0.44 -2.36 5.14
C PRO A 54 -0.20 -3.61 4.31
N SER A 55 -1.20 -4.07 3.56
CA SER A 55 -1.04 -5.15 2.56
C SER A 55 -1.56 -4.72 1.18
N GLY A 56 -2.73 -5.20 0.75
CA GLY A 56 -3.35 -4.81 -0.51
C GLY A 56 -3.73 -3.33 -0.54
N LEU A 57 -3.58 -2.70 -1.71
CA LEU A 57 -4.06 -1.34 -1.97
C LEU A 57 -4.64 -1.20 -3.37
N GLY A 58 -5.49 -0.19 -3.57
CA GLY A 58 -6.06 0.16 -4.86
C GLY A 58 -6.94 1.42 -4.79
N TRP A 59 -7.53 1.80 -5.92
CA TRP A 59 -8.39 2.97 -6.01
C TRP A 59 -9.81 2.57 -6.39
N MET A 60 -10.79 3.19 -5.75
CA MET A 60 -12.19 3.11 -6.16
C MET A 60 -12.42 3.86 -7.49
N PRO A 61 -13.56 3.63 -8.19
CA PRO A 61 -13.84 4.30 -9.47
C PRO A 61 -13.85 5.83 -9.43
N ASP A 62 -14.09 6.43 -8.25
CA ASP A 62 -14.04 7.87 -8.01
C ASP A 62 -12.61 8.39 -7.70
N GLY A 63 -11.62 7.50 -7.66
CA GLY A 63 -10.23 7.82 -7.37
C GLY A 63 -9.87 7.79 -5.89
N THR A 64 -10.77 7.39 -4.99
CA THR A 64 -10.41 7.25 -3.57
C THR A 64 -9.48 6.05 -3.35
N LEU A 65 -8.34 6.29 -2.72
CA LEU A 65 -7.41 5.24 -2.29
C LEU A 65 -8.05 4.38 -1.19
N VAL A 66 -7.91 3.07 -1.30
CA VAL A 66 -8.26 2.07 -0.28
C VAL A 66 -7.03 1.22 0.02
N VAL A 67 -6.78 0.99 1.31
CA VAL A 67 -5.62 0.26 1.82
C VAL A 67 -6.09 -0.75 2.86
N VAL A 68 -5.56 -1.97 2.81
CA VAL A 68 -5.81 -2.99 3.83
C VAL A 68 -4.96 -2.68 5.06
N SER A 69 -5.57 -2.65 6.26
CA SER A 69 -4.87 -2.79 7.54
C SER A 69 -4.93 -4.26 7.95
N MET A 70 -3.84 -4.97 7.73
CA MET A 70 -3.77 -6.43 7.67
C MET A 70 -4.06 -7.09 9.01
N LEU A 71 -3.37 -6.67 10.08
CA LEU A 71 -3.51 -7.22 11.42
C LEU A 71 -4.82 -6.78 12.08
N ASP A 72 -5.28 -5.57 11.74
CA ASP A 72 -6.54 -5.02 12.22
C ASP A 72 -7.76 -5.67 11.57
N ARG A 73 -7.57 -6.39 10.46
CA ARG A 73 -8.64 -6.95 9.62
C ARG A 73 -9.66 -5.89 9.17
N ARG A 74 -9.15 -4.74 8.73
CA ARG A 74 -9.92 -3.59 8.25
C ARG A 74 -9.49 -3.17 6.85
N LEU A 75 -10.43 -2.60 6.09
CA LEU A 75 -10.09 -1.72 4.98
C LEU A 75 -10.15 -0.28 5.46
N LEU A 76 -9.15 0.50 5.07
CA LEU A 76 -9.08 1.94 5.26
C LEU A 76 -9.32 2.62 3.91
N LYS A 77 -9.92 3.80 3.90
CA LYS A 77 -10.02 4.66 2.73
C LYS A 77 -9.45 6.03 3.02
N LEU A 78 -8.99 6.71 1.99
CA LEU A 78 -8.55 8.09 2.09
C LEU A 78 -9.76 9.03 2.11
N GLU A 79 -9.89 9.81 3.18
CA GLU A 79 -10.82 10.94 3.28
C GLU A 79 -10.02 12.23 3.53
N GLY A 80 -10.00 13.13 2.55
CA GLY A 80 -9.08 14.26 2.58
C GLY A 80 -7.63 13.77 2.53
N ASP A 81 -6.85 14.07 3.57
CA ASP A 81 -5.44 13.67 3.69
C ASP A 81 -5.23 12.54 4.71
N GLU A 82 -6.31 11.95 5.25
CA GLU A 82 -6.23 10.93 6.32
C GLU A 82 -6.82 9.59 5.89
N LEU A 83 -6.17 8.50 6.31
CA LEU A 83 -6.72 7.16 6.20
C LEU A 83 -7.70 6.91 7.35
N VAL A 84 -8.95 6.66 7.01
CA VAL A 84 -10.02 6.37 7.97
C VAL A 84 -10.59 4.98 7.73
N GLU A 85 -11.20 4.39 8.75
CA GLU A 85 -11.87 3.09 8.60
C GLU A 85 -12.95 3.16 7.52
N PHE A 86 -12.88 2.25 6.55
CA PHE A 86 -13.90 2.08 5.52
C PHE A 86 -14.84 0.94 5.88
N VAL A 87 -14.28 -0.22 6.27
CA VAL A 87 -15.05 -1.37 6.72
C VAL A 87 -14.21 -2.24 7.65
N ASP A 88 -14.84 -2.70 8.73
CA ASP A 88 -14.35 -3.75 9.61
C ASP A 88 -14.83 -5.11 9.09
N ILE A 89 -13.89 -6.01 8.77
CA ILE A 89 -14.17 -7.36 8.30
C ILE A 89 -13.57 -8.43 9.23
N GLU A 90 -13.20 -8.06 10.47
CA GLU A 90 -12.62 -8.95 11.47
C GLU A 90 -13.45 -10.21 11.71
N SER A 91 -14.79 -10.08 11.71
CA SER A 91 -15.71 -11.20 11.91
C SER A 91 -15.88 -12.10 10.69
N MET A 92 -15.43 -11.65 9.51
CA MET A 92 -15.54 -12.37 8.24
C MET A 92 -14.24 -13.05 7.83
N ALA A 93 -13.11 -12.65 8.42
CA ALA A 93 -11.79 -13.18 8.13
C ALA A 93 -11.24 -13.93 9.36
N GLU A 94 -10.95 -15.21 9.17
CA GLU A 94 -10.38 -16.07 10.23
C GLU A 94 -8.92 -15.74 10.52
N TYR A 95 -8.20 -15.21 9.53
CA TYR A 95 -6.77 -14.90 9.59
C TYR A 95 -6.46 -13.50 9.06
N ASN A 96 -5.19 -13.17 8.87
CA ASN A 96 -4.77 -11.84 8.41
C ASN A 96 -5.27 -11.58 6.98
N LEU A 97 -5.45 -10.32 6.61
CA LEU A 97 -5.95 -9.93 5.29
C LEU A 97 -4.90 -10.03 4.17
N ASN A 98 -4.06 -11.04 4.23
CA ASN A 98 -3.09 -11.46 3.22
C ASN A 98 -2.86 -12.99 3.21
N ASP A 99 -3.62 -13.76 4.00
CA ASP A 99 -3.56 -15.23 4.09
C ASP A 99 -4.34 -15.95 2.97
#